data_AF-A0A0K8W8R6-F1
#
_entry.id   AF-A0A0K8W8R6-F1
#
_cell.length_a   1.000
_cell.length_b   1.000
_cell.length_c   1.000
_cell.angle_alpha   90.00
_cell.angle_beta   90.00
_cell.angle_gamma   90.00
#
_symmetry.space_group_name_H-M   'P 1'
#
loop_
_entity.id
_entity.type
_entity.pdbx_description
1 polymer ?
#
loop_
_entity_poly.entity_id
_entity_poly.type
_entity_poly.pdbx_seq_one_letter_code
_entity_poly.pdbx_strand_id
1 'polypeptide(L)'
;MCSTPNSSSNEMQNYFFDNEDEMLEAYLSQGVKSEVNSTSDVYSKIENLKLSYQRIDIKVLSYWKGKQYTKEKLYAISNVCYAVPPTQVSIERASSTLRLVFTDYRNLLSHDVLENIL
;
A
#
# COMPACT_ATOMS: atom_id res chain seq x y z
N MET A 1 -36.76 -17.19 56.53
CA MET A 1 -37.80 -16.47 55.77
C MET A 1 -37.13 -15.76 54.60
N CYS A 2 -37.53 -16.10 53.38
CA CYS A 2 -37.21 -15.38 52.14
C CYS A 2 -38.12 -14.15 52.01
N SER A 3 -37.65 -13.10 51.30
CA SER A 3 -38.43 -12.32 50.31
C SER A 3 -37.50 -11.40 49.49
N THR A 4 -37.59 -11.56 48.17
CA THR A 4 -36.98 -10.89 46.99
C THR A 4 -37.57 -9.47 46.76
N PRO A 5 -37.17 -8.60 45.77
CA PRO A 5 -36.75 -8.96 44.39
C PRO A 5 -35.71 -8.10 43.62
N ASN A 6 -35.10 -8.79 42.65
CA ASN A 6 -34.87 -8.44 41.24
C ASN A 6 -34.95 -6.95 40.82
N SER A 7 -33.87 -6.45 40.22
CA SER A 7 -33.99 -5.62 39.01
C SER A 7 -32.74 -5.77 38.14
N SER A 8 -32.95 -6.34 36.98
CA SER A 8 -32.02 -6.49 35.87
C SER A 8 -31.48 -5.14 35.41
N SER A 9 -30.21 -5.10 35.04
CA SER A 9 -29.65 -4.06 34.18
C SER A 9 -28.65 -4.73 33.24
N ASN A 10 -29.12 -4.97 32.02
CA ASN A 10 -28.30 -5.31 30.87
C ASN A 10 -27.25 -4.21 30.67
N GLU A 11 -25.97 -4.57 30.72
CA GLU A 11 -24.95 -3.86 29.97
C GLU A 11 -24.22 -4.86 29.07
N MET A 12 -24.80 -4.99 27.89
CA MET A 12 -24.26 -5.65 26.71
C MET A 12 -23.06 -4.81 26.25
N GLN A 13 -21.86 -5.15 26.73
CA GLN A 13 -20.61 -4.56 26.24
C GLN A 13 -19.66 -5.68 25.82
N ASN A 14 -19.15 -5.53 24.59
CA ASN A 14 -18.04 -6.25 23.96
C ASN A 14 -18.36 -7.63 23.38
N TYR A 15 -18.99 -7.64 22.19
CA TYR A 15 -19.02 -8.81 21.29
C TYR A 15 -18.90 -8.41 19.81
N PHE A 16 -18.21 -7.31 19.52
CA PHE A 16 -18.04 -6.82 18.15
C PHE A 16 -16.62 -7.00 17.57
N PHE A 17 -15.66 -7.48 18.37
CA PHE A 17 -14.27 -7.67 17.93
C PHE A 17 -13.90 -9.12 17.59
N ASP A 18 -14.64 -10.12 18.09
CA ASP A 18 -14.26 -11.54 17.95
C ASP A 18 -14.21 -12.01 16.48
N ASN A 19 -15.14 -11.58 15.63
CA ASN A 19 -15.22 -12.11 14.26
C ASN A 19 -14.13 -11.57 13.33
N GLU A 20 -13.70 -10.32 13.50
CA GLU A 20 -12.63 -9.74 12.66
C GLU A 20 -11.27 -10.29 13.07
N ASP A 21 -11.05 -10.44 14.38
CA ASP A 21 -9.82 -11.02 14.92
C ASP A 21 -9.69 -12.50 14.55
N GLU A 22 -10.80 -13.26 14.56
CA GLU A 22 -10.82 -14.66 14.11
C GLU A 22 -10.54 -14.78 12.61
N MET A 23 -11.05 -13.86 11.78
CA MET A 23 -10.74 -13.83 10.35
C MET A 23 -9.27 -13.50 10.08
N LEU A 24 -8.71 -12.55 10.84
CA LEU A 24 -7.31 -12.16 10.75
C LEU A 24 -6.39 -13.30 11.21
N GLU A 25 -6.72 -13.97 12.32
CA GLU A 25 -6.02 -15.17 12.79
C GLU A 25 -6.09 -16.30 11.76
N ALA A 26 -7.27 -16.56 11.18
CA ALA A 26 -7.44 -17.55 10.13
C ALA A 26 -6.58 -17.24 8.89
N TYR A 27 -6.40 -15.96 8.55
CA TYR A 27 -5.56 -15.52 7.43
C TYR A 27 -4.07 -15.65 7.75
N LEU A 28 -3.64 -15.27 8.95
CA LEU A 28 -2.25 -15.38 9.40
C LEU A 28 -1.83 -16.85 9.61
N SER A 29 -2.73 -17.68 10.14
CA SER A 29 -2.51 -19.11 10.42
C SER A 29 -2.55 -20.00 9.19
N GLN A 30 -3.21 -19.56 8.11
CA GLN A 30 -3.13 -20.24 6.81
C GLN A 30 -1.69 -20.36 6.30
N GLY A 31 -0.78 -19.51 6.81
CA GLY A 31 0.58 -19.39 6.33
C GLY A 31 0.54 -18.92 4.88
N VAL A 32 1.51 -18.12 4.47
CA VAL A 32 1.72 -17.99 3.02
C VAL A 32 2.09 -19.39 2.57
N LYS A 33 1.17 -20.09 1.86
CA LYS A 33 1.53 -21.21 1.00
C LYS A 33 2.50 -20.61 0.01
N SER A 34 3.76 -20.59 0.40
CA SER A 34 4.87 -20.32 -0.48
C SER A 34 4.87 -21.53 -1.39
N GLU A 35 4.07 -21.46 -2.45
CA GLU A 35 4.48 -22.09 -3.68
C GLU A 35 5.84 -21.46 -3.95
N VAL A 36 6.89 -22.17 -3.51
CA VAL A 36 8.29 -21.86 -3.80
C VAL A 36 8.49 -22.17 -5.29
N ASN A 37 7.73 -21.50 -6.14
CA ASN A 37 7.92 -21.47 -7.57
C ASN A 37 9.00 -20.41 -7.83
N SER A 38 10.23 -20.80 -7.49
CA SER A 38 11.50 -20.22 -7.96
C SER A 38 11.65 -18.70 -7.75
N THR A 39 11.82 -18.25 -6.51
CA THR A 39 12.45 -16.94 -6.23
C THR A 39 13.89 -16.90 -6.76
N SER A 40 14.56 -18.05 -6.80
CA SER A 40 15.89 -18.23 -7.41
C SER A 40 15.98 -17.66 -8.82
N ASP A 41 14.95 -17.83 -9.66
CA ASP A 41 14.92 -17.29 -11.03
C ASP A 41 15.00 -15.75 -11.10
N VAL A 42 14.45 -15.04 -10.11
CA VAL A 42 14.44 -13.56 -10.12
C VAL A 42 15.78 -12.98 -9.72
N TYR A 43 16.39 -13.48 -8.65
CA TYR A 43 17.71 -13.03 -8.21
C TYR A 43 18.76 -13.25 -9.29
N SER A 44 18.75 -14.44 -9.91
CA SER A 44 19.64 -14.71 -11.04
C SER A 44 19.37 -13.79 -12.24
N LYS A 45 18.11 -13.44 -12.53
CA LYS A 45 17.79 -12.45 -13.58
C LYS A 45 18.31 -11.05 -13.27
N ILE A 46 18.35 -10.66 -12.00
CA ILE A 46 18.92 -9.37 -11.54
C ILE A 46 20.44 -9.40 -11.64
N GLU A 47 21.10 -10.45 -11.13
CA GLU A 47 22.56 -10.58 -11.18
C GLU A 47 23.09 -10.63 -12.62
N ASN A 48 22.36 -11.30 -13.52
CA ASN A 48 22.71 -11.38 -14.93
C ASN A 48 22.22 -10.18 -15.76
N LEU A 49 21.58 -9.18 -15.13
CA LEU A 49 21.08 -8.02 -15.84
C LEU A 49 22.24 -7.15 -16.32
N LYS A 50 22.55 -7.24 -17.61
CA LYS A 50 23.46 -6.33 -18.30
C LYS A 50 22.67 -5.33 -19.13
N LEU A 51 22.65 -4.08 -18.69
CA LEU A 51 22.10 -2.96 -19.44
C LEU A 51 23.22 -2.29 -20.23
N SER A 52 22.96 -1.99 -21.51
CA SER A 52 23.83 -1.11 -22.28
C SER A 52 23.81 0.28 -21.67
N TYR A 53 24.93 1.00 -21.75
CA TYR A 53 24.98 2.42 -21.38
C TYR A 53 23.87 3.19 -22.10
N GLN A 54 23.12 3.98 -21.35
CA GLN A 54 22.07 4.83 -21.90
C GLN A 54 22.40 6.29 -21.67
N ARG A 55 21.97 7.13 -22.62
CA ARG A 55 22.10 8.58 -22.48
C ARG A 55 21.16 9.08 -21.39
N ILE A 56 21.52 10.21 -20.78
CA ILE A 56 20.79 10.79 -19.64
C ILE A 56 19.35 11.22 -19.97
N ASP A 57 19.06 11.49 -21.24
CA ASP A 57 17.76 11.93 -21.74
C ASP A 57 16.80 10.76 -22.04
N ILE A 58 17.22 9.52 -21.79
CA ILE A 58 16.36 8.36 -22.04
C ILE A 58 15.17 8.34 -21.08
N LYS A 59 13.98 8.06 -21.63
CA LYS A 59 12.77 7.83 -20.85
C LYS A 59 12.81 6.42 -20.26
N VAL A 60 13.43 6.26 -19.09
CA VAL A 60 13.62 4.95 -18.41
C VAL A 60 12.33 4.15 -18.26
N LEU A 61 11.20 4.81 -17.96
CA LEU A 61 9.88 4.14 -17.87
C LEU A 61 9.42 3.59 -19.22
N SER A 62 9.69 4.31 -20.32
CA SER A 62 9.36 3.84 -21.67
C SER A 62 10.24 2.67 -22.09
N TYR A 63 11.52 2.69 -21.71
CA TYR A 63 12.44 1.57 -21.93
C TYR A 63 11.91 0.28 -21.29
N TRP A 64 11.53 0.34 -20.01
CA TRP A 64 11.03 -0.81 -19.27
C TRP A 64 9.65 -1.27 -19.77
N LYS A 65 8.77 -0.34 -20.15
CA LYS A 65 7.48 -0.67 -20.77
C LYS A 65 7.65 -1.49 -22.06
N GLY A 66 8.66 -1.17 -22.87
CA GLY A 66 9.02 -1.97 -24.06
C GLY A 66 9.49 -3.40 -23.75
N LYS A 67 9.81 -3.70 -22.48
CA LYS A 67 10.24 -5.03 -22.03
C LYS A 67 9.16 -5.82 -21.30
N GLN A 68 7.94 -5.30 -21.18
CA GLN A 68 6.85 -5.93 -20.41
C GLN A 68 6.58 -7.39 -20.78
N TYR A 69 6.65 -7.74 -22.08
CA TYR A 69 6.39 -9.12 -22.54
C TYR A 69 7.65 -9.99 -22.65
N THR A 70 8.84 -9.38 -22.71
CA THR A 70 10.11 -10.12 -22.89
C THR A 70 10.85 -10.36 -21.58
N LYS A 71 10.61 -9.50 -20.59
CA LYS A 71 11.25 -9.54 -19.28
C LYS A 71 10.24 -9.16 -18.19
N GLU A 72 9.10 -9.84 -18.17
CA GLU A 72 7.94 -9.53 -17.30
C GLU A 72 8.33 -9.31 -15.83
N LYS A 73 9.09 -10.24 -15.22
CA LYS A 73 9.51 -10.12 -13.82
C LYS A 73 10.39 -8.88 -13.56
N LEU A 74 11.30 -8.56 -14.47
CA LEU A 74 12.16 -7.36 -14.34
C LEU A 74 11.37 -6.08 -14.62
N TYR A 75 10.38 -6.14 -15.52
CA TYR A 75 9.45 -5.03 -15.74
C TYR A 75 8.63 -4.72 -14.49
N ALA A 76 8.06 -5.74 -13.84
CA ALA A 76 7.35 -5.58 -12.58
C ALA A 76 8.22 -4.94 -11.49
N ILE A 77 9.48 -5.39 -11.35
CA ILE A 77 10.45 -4.77 -10.42
C ILE A 77 10.72 -3.32 -10.79
N SER A 78 10.91 -3.02 -12.08
CA SER A 78 11.16 -1.64 -12.52
C SER A 78 10.02 -0.69 -12.14
N ASN A 79 8.77 -1.15 -12.21
CA ASN A 79 7.62 -0.35 -11.81
C ASN A 79 7.71 0.01 -10.32
N VAL A 80 8.12 -0.92 -9.45
CA VAL A 80 8.30 -0.66 -8.01
C VAL A 80 9.48 0.28 -7.77
N CYS A 81 10.64 0.01 -8.38
CA CYS A 81 11.85 0.82 -8.18
C CYS A 81 11.69 2.27 -8.61
N TYR A 82 10.90 2.53 -9.66
CA TYR A 82 10.68 3.89 -10.19
C TYR A 82 9.35 4.52 -9.78
N ALA A 83 8.50 3.81 -9.01
CA ALA A 83 7.28 4.40 -8.45
C ALA A 83 7.58 5.35 -7.29
N VAL A 84 8.69 5.13 -6.57
CA VAL A 84 9.07 5.94 -5.43
C VAL A 84 9.73 7.23 -5.92
N PRO A 85 9.23 8.41 -5.53
CA PRO A 85 9.91 9.68 -5.80
C PRO A 85 11.34 9.61 -5.24
N PRO A 86 12.37 9.97 -6.01
CA PRO A 86 13.75 9.73 -5.63
C PRO A 86 14.22 10.58 -4.44
N THR A 87 13.41 11.55 -3.97
CA THR A 87 13.78 12.47 -2.90
C THR A 87 12.64 12.73 -1.92
N GLN A 88 12.97 12.78 -0.63
CA GLN A 88 12.09 13.27 0.44
C GLN A 88 11.51 14.65 0.11
N VAL A 89 12.29 15.51 -0.54
CA VAL A 89 11.88 16.85 -0.98
C VAL A 89 10.68 16.82 -1.94
N SER A 90 10.53 15.76 -2.75
CA SER A 90 9.36 15.63 -3.65
C SER A 90 8.07 15.39 -2.86
N ILE A 91 8.15 14.61 -1.79
CA ILE A 91 7.04 14.35 -0.86
C ILE A 91 6.73 15.62 -0.06
N GLU A 92 7.76 16.30 0.44
CA GLU A 92 7.61 17.57 1.15
C GLU A 92 7.00 18.66 0.27
N ARG A 93 7.38 18.71 -1.02
CA ARG A 93 6.80 19.66 -1.97
C ARG A 93 5.31 19.38 -2.20
N ALA A 94 4.93 18.12 -2.41
CA ALA A 94 3.52 17.74 -2.54
C ALA A 94 2.74 18.08 -1.27
N SER A 95 3.27 17.73 -0.10
CA SER A 95 2.69 18.06 1.21
C SER A 95 2.57 19.56 1.45
N SER A 96 3.57 20.35 1.07
CA SER A 96 3.54 21.82 1.18
C SER A 96 2.50 22.46 0.26
N THR A 97 2.38 21.95 -0.98
CA THR A 97 1.30 22.37 -1.90
C THR A 97 -0.07 22.02 -1.35
N LEU A 98 -0.24 20.82 -0.79
CA LEU A 98 -1.48 20.43 -0.12
C LEU A 98 -1.75 21.28 1.13
N ARG A 99 -0.71 21.63 1.90
CA ARG A 99 -0.83 22.50 3.07
C ARG A 99 -1.39 23.86 2.68
N LEU A 100 -0.91 24.46 1.58
CA LEU A 100 -1.43 25.72 1.05
C LEU A 100 -2.94 25.62 0.71
N VAL A 101 -3.36 24.52 0.10
CA VAL A 101 -4.79 24.24 -0.20
C VAL A 101 -5.60 24.08 1.08
N PHE A 102 -5.04 23.42 2.10
CA PHE A 102 -5.74 23.11 3.35
C PHE A 102 -5.69 24.19 4.43
N THR A 103 -4.75 25.14 4.40
CA THR A 103 -4.69 26.23 5.39
C THR A 103 -5.27 27.54 4.86
N ASP A 104 -5.00 27.91 3.61
CA ASP A 104 -5.28 29.27 3.12
C ASP A 104 -6.62 29.35 2.36
N TYR A 105 -7.09 28.23 1.79
CA TYR A 105 -8.38 28.11 1.09
C TYR A 105 -9.44 27.33 1.87
N ARG A 106 -9.26 27.15 3.19
CA ARG A 106 -10.09 26.30 4.06
C ARG A 106 -11.54 26.79 4.30
N ASN A 107 -12.05 27.69 3.47
CA ASN A 107 -13.46 28.03 3.48
C ASN A 107 -14.21 27.01 2.62
N LEU A 108 -14.77 25.98 3.27
CA LEU A 108 -15.87 25.14 2.76
C LEU A 108 -15.54 23.99 1.78
N LEU A 109 -14.37 23.35 1.85
CA LEU A 109 -14.21 22.05 1.16
C LEU A 109 -15.03 20.98 1.90
N SER A 110 -16.02 20.39 1.23
CA SER A 110 -16.77 19.25 1.78
C SER A 110 -15.86 18.02 1.86
N HIS A 111 -16.25 17.04 2.68
CA HIS A 111 -15.50 15.79 2.84
C HIS A 111 -15.27 15.07 1.50
N ASP A 112 -16.27 15.06 0.61
CA ASP A 112 -16.15 14.47 -0.72
C ASP A 112 -15.13 15.20 -1.60
N VAL A 113 -15.04 16.53 -1.50
CA VAL A 113 -14.06 17.30 -2.25
C VAL A 113 -12.65 17.09 -1.69
N LEU A 114 -12.53 16.89 -0.37
CA LEU A 114 -11.26 16.60 0.29
C LEU A 114 -10.68 15.25 -0.15
N GLU A 115 -11.50 14.19 -0.18
CA GLU A 115 -11.10 12.86 -0.68
C GLU A 115 -10.71 12.89 -2.16
N ASN A 116 -11.35 13.72 -2.97
CA ASN A 116 -10.98 13.86 -4.39
C ASN A 116 -9.70 14.66 -4.65
N ILE A 117 -9.21 15.42 -3.65
CA ILE A 117 -7.96 16.19 -3.73
C ILE A 117 -6.75 15.34 -3.29
N LEU A 118 -6.98 14.35 -2.41
CA LEU A 118 -5.98 13.41 -1.89
C LEU A 118 -5.79 12.21 -2.81
#